data_AF-A0AAD9YN34-F1
#
_entry.id   AF-A0AAD9YN34-F1
#
_cell.length_a   1.000
_cell.length_b   1.000
_cell.length_c   1.000
_cell.angle_alpha   90.00
_cell.angle_beta   90.00
_cell.angle_gamma   90.00
#
_symmetry.space_group_name_H-M   'P 1'
#
loop_
_entity.id
_entity.type
_entity.pdbx_description
1 polymer ?
#
loop_
_entity_poly.entity_id
_entity_poly.type
_entity_poly.pdbx_seq_one_letter_code
_entity_poly.pdbx_strand_id
1 'polypeptide(L)' 'MCNCYSKTDPDLHAAYHFCDSGSGHRYCWDPKTNIQACIMDKPITQADCDSSYGGKGDWIVECEHYTGACPPGMTSG' A
#
# COMPACT_ATOMS: atom_id res chain seq x y z
N MET A 1 3.75 4.86 6.62
CA MET A 1 3.35 5.06 5.21
C MET A 1 1.98 4.47 5.00
N CYS A 2 1.11 5.17 4.29
CA CYS A 2 -0.25 4.68 4.09
C CYS A 2 -0.33 3.60 2.99
N ASN A 3 -1.39 2.80 3.03
CA ASN A 3 -1.85 1.86 2.01
C ASN A 3 -3.33 2.21 1.67
N CYS A 4 -3.93 1.49 0.73
CA CYS A 4 -5.37 1.58 0.46
C CYS A 4 -6.06 0.29 0.92
N TYR A 5 -6.95 0.40 1.89
CA TYR A 5 -7.81 -0.67 2.40
C TYR A 5 -9.07 -0.78 1.55
N SER A 6 -9.47 -1.99 1.14
CA SER A 6 -10.74 -2.22 0.45
C SER A 6 -11.88 -2.44 1.44
N LYS A 7 -12.98 -1.68 1.31
CA LYS A 7 -14.19 -1.92 2.13
C LYS A 7 -14.92 -3.22 1.80
N THR A 8 -14.81 -3.68 0.55
CA THR A 8 -15.48 -4.90 0.09
C THR A 8 -14.68 -6.16 0.42
N ASP A 9 -13.37 -6.00 0.62
CA ASP A 9 -12.45 -7.05 1.06
C ASP A 9 -11.50 -6.47 2.12
N PRO A 10 -11.90 -6.50 3.40
CA PRO A 10 -11.16 -5.84 4.48
C PRO A 10 -9.73 -6.35 4.67
N ASP A 11 -9.44 -7.57 4.23
CA ASP A 11 -8.12 -8.18 4.36
C ASP A 11 -7.20 -7.76 3.19
N LEU A 12 -7.70 -6.99 2.22
CA LEU A 12 -6.94 -6.49 1.09
C LEU A 12 -6.44 -5.06 1.34
N HIS A 13 -5.14 -4.95 1.63
CA HIS A 13 -4.43 -3.70 1.77
C HIS A 13 -3.48 -3.53 0.58
N ALA A 14 -3.75 -2.56 -0.29
CA ALA A 14 -3.08 -2.41 -1.57
C ALA A 14 -2.28 -1.09 -1.65
N ALA A 15 -0.97 -1.20 -1.88
CA ALA A 15 -0.11 -0.07 -2.21
C ALA A 15 0.71 -0.28 -3.51
N TYR A 16 0.51 -1.41 -4.20
CA TYR A 16 1.31 -1.79 -5.37
C TYR A 16 1.24 -0.78 -6.52
N HIS A 17 0.07 -0.20 -6.79
CA HIS A 17 -0.09 0.80 -7.86
C HIS A 17 0.77 2.06 -7.67
N PHE A 18 1.29 2.29 -6.46
CA PHE A 18 2.16 3.41 -6.15
C PHE A 18 3.64 3.03 -6.15
N CYS A 19 3.94 1.73 -6.28
CA CYS A 19 5.30 1.21 -6.32
C CYS A 19 5.88 1.25 -7.72
N ASP A 20 6.19 2.46 -8.16
CA ASP A 20 6.91 2.69 -9.40
C ASP A 20 8.33 2.11 -9.35
N SER A 21 8.67 1.33 -10.37
CA SER A 21 10.02 0.82 -10.55
C SER A 21 10.97 1.95 -10.96
N GLY A 22 12.03 2.18 -10.20
CA GLY A 22 13.09 3.15 -10.53
C GLY A 22 12.97 4.52 -9.88
N SER A 23 11.92 4.78 -9.10
CA SER A 23 11.74 6.02 -8.31
C SER A 23 12.41 5.98 -6.93
N GLY A 24 13.10 4.88 -6.61
CA GLY A 24 13.58 4.61 -5.25
C GLY A 24 12.50 4.02 -4.32
N HIS A 25 11.30 3.76 -4.85
CA HIS A 25 10.26 3.07 -4.10
C HIS A 25 10.62 1.61 -3.87
N ARG A 26 10.18 1.03 -2.75
CA ARG A 26 10.38 -0.39 -2.46
C ARG A 26 9.06 -1.09 -2.18
N TYR A 27 8.78 -2.11 -2.99
CA TYR A 27 7.62 -2.96 -2.78
C TYR A 27 7.88 -3.98 -1.68
N CYS A 28 6.92 -4.14 -0.78
CA CYS A 28 6.91 -5.15 0.27
C CYS A 28 5.57 -5.88 0.25
N TRP A 29 5.60 -7.20 0.33
CA TRP A 29 4.39 -8.02 0.38
C TRP A 29 4.44 -9.00 1.54
N ASP A 30 3.39 -9.02 2.35
CA ASP A 30 3.15 -10.07 3.34
C ASP A 30 2.12 -11.07 2.79
N PRO A 31 2.53 -12.29 2.42
CA PRO A 31 1.60 -13.30 1.94
C PRO A 31 0.70 -13.88 3.05
N LYS A 32 1.02 -13.67 4.34
CA LYS A 32 0.22 -14.20 5.46
C LYS A 32 -1.00 -13.32 5.76
N THR A 33 -0.80 -12.02 5.70
CA THR A 33 -1.83 -11.00 5.99
C THR A 33 -2.38 -10.36 4.71
N ASN A 34 -1.86 -10.76 3.54
CA ASN A 34 -2.20 -10.21 2.23
C ASN A 34 -1.99 -8.69 2.11
N ILE A 35 -1.05 -8.15 2.91
CA ILE A 35 -0.73 -6.73 2.92
C ILE A 35 0.32 -6.43 1.85
N GLN A 36 0.02 -5.46 0.98
CA GLN A 36 0.95 -4.91 0.02
C GLN A 36 1.32 -3.49 0.46
N ALA A 37 2.59 -3.28 0.77
CA ALA A 37 3.13 -1.99 1.18
C ALA A 37 4.10 -1.46 0.12
N CYS A 38 4.12 -0.14 -0.03
CA CYS A 38 5.05 0.54 -0.89
C CYS A 38 5.84 1.59 -0.11
N ILE A 39 7.14 1.36 0.05
CA ILE A 39 8.04 2.30 0.68
C ILE A 39 8.30 3.47 -0.25
N MET A 40 7.79 4.63 0.11
CA MET A 40 7.86 5.87 -0.67
C MET A 40 8.16 7.06 0.25
N ASP A 41 8.72 8.13 -0.33
CA ASP A 41 9.00 9.37 0.41
C ASP A 41 7.72 10.16 0.76
N LYS A 42 6.64 9.97 -0.02
CA LYS A 42 5.36 10.64 0.18
C LYS A 42 4.30 9.63 0.64
N PRO A 43 3.43 9.99 1.60
CA PRO A 43 2.32 9.14 2.01
C PRO A 43 1.24 9.08 0.91
N ILE A 44 0.60 7.91 0.77
CA ILE A 44 -0.63 7.75 -0.01
C ILE A 44 -1.75 8.54 0.65
N THR A 45 -2.54 9.26 -0.14
CA THR A 45 -3.72 10.00 0.31
C THR A 45 -5.03 9.30 -0.10
N GLN A 46 -6.16 9.72 0.48
CA GLN A 46 -7.47 9.22 0.07
C GLN A 46 -7.75 9.45 -1.43
N ALA A 47 -7.31 10.59 -1.98
CA ALA A 47 -7.47 10.89 -3.40
C ALA A 47 -6.67 9.93 -4.29
N ASP A 48 -5.48 9.50 -3.82
CA ASP A 48 -4.65 8.53 -4.53
C ASP A 48 -5.32 7.14 -4.56
N CYS A 49 -5.94 6.72 -3.46
CA CYS A 49 -6.72 5.48 -3.39
C CYS A 49 -7.94 5.53 -4.31
N ASP A 50 -8.73 6.60 -4.25
CA ASP A 50 -9.90 6.79 -5.11
C ASP A 50 -9.51 6.78 -6.61
N SER A 51 -8.36 7.36 -6.95
CA SER A 51 -7.84 7.46 -8.31
C SER A 51 -7.26 6.14 -8.84
N SER A 52 -6.55 5.39 -8.00
CA SER A 52 -5.78 4.22 -8.45
C SER A 52 -6.60 2.94 -8.52
N TYR A 53 -7.58 2.80 -7.62
CA TYR A 53 -8.36 1.57 -7.50
C TYR A 53 -9.84 1.73 -7.87
N GLY A 54 -10.25 2.90 -8.37
CA GLY A 54 -11.50 3.10 -9.08
C GLY A 54 -12.74 2.75 -8.25
N GLY A 55 -13.09 3.60 -7.30
CA GLY A 55 -14.29 3.43 -6.47
C GLY A 55 -14.29 4.46 -5.37
N LYS A 56 -14.91 5.62 -5.62
CA LYS A 56 -14.87 6.75 -4.69
C LYS A 56 -15.52 6.33 -3.36
N GLY A 57 -14.70 6.14 -2.33
CA GLY A 57 -15.13 5.69 -1.01
C GLY A 57 -15.22 4.17 -0.81
N ASP A 58 -14.83 3.36 -1.80
CA ASP A 58 -14.68 1.89 -1.68
C ASP A 58 -13.28 1.52 -1.18
N TRP A 59 -12.29 2.34 -1.49
CA TRP A 59 -10.92 2.20 -1.00
C TRP A 59 -10.63 3.32 -0.02
N ILE A 60 -10.23 3.00 1.21
CA ILE A 60 -9.95 3.97 2.26
C ILE A 60 -8.45 4.02 2.48
N VAL A 61 -7.91 5.24 2.60
CA VAL A 61 -6.52 5.39 3.01
C VAL A 61 -6.35 4.91 4.45
N GLU A 62 -5.43 3.99 4.67
CA GLU A 62 -5.05 3.53 5.99
C GLU A 62 -3.56 3.75 6.20
N CYS A 63 -3.22 4.45 7.28
CA CYS A 63 -1.85 4.86 7.55
C CYS A 63 -1.22 4.01 8.65
N GLU A 64 -0.65 2.88 8.28
CA GLU A 64 0.28 2.16 9.17
C GLU A 64 1.67 2.78 9.08
N HIS A 65 2.38 2.99 10.19
CA HIS A 65 3.74 3.53 10.16
C HIS A 65 4.77 2.49 9.69
N TYR A 66 4.72 2.08 8.43
CA TYR A 66 5.88 1.49 7.78
C TYR A 66 6.80 2.62 7.33
N THR A 67 8.02 2.66 7.83
CA THR A 67 9.14 3.46 7.33
C THR A 67 10.37 2.55 7.36
N GLY A 68 11.22 2.61 6.33
CA GLY A 68 12.47 1.82 6.28
C GLY A 68 12.40 0.55 5.42
N ALA A 69 13.06 -0.52 5.87
CA ALA A 69 13.09 -1.80 5.16
C ALA A 69 11.74 -2.53 5.27
N CYS A 70 11.51 -3.50 4.38
CA CYS A 70 10.35 -4.38 4.51
C CYS A 70 10.36 -5.05 5.90
N PRO A 71 9.23 -5.03 6.64
CA PRO A 71 9.12 -5.70 7.92
C PRO A 71 9.55 -7.18 7.86
N PRO A 72 10.03 -7.74 8.98
CA PRO A 72 10.40 -9.15 9.04
C PRO A 72 9.22 -10.05 8.62
N GLY A 73 9.45 -10.92 7.65
CA GLY A 73 8.42 -11.83 7.13
C GLY A 73 7.74 -11.36 5.83
N MET A 74 8.01 -10.12 5.39
CA MET A 74 7.60 -9.65 4.07
C MET A 74 8.67 -9.94 3.01
N THR A 75 8.24 -10.32 1.81
CA THR A 75 9.11 -10.42 0.64
C THR A 75 9.28 -9.05 0.00
N SER A 76 10.53 -8.62 -0.23
CA SER A 76 10.83 -7.46 -1.06
C SER A 76 10.86 -7.89 -2.53
N GLY A 77 10.01 -7.29 -3.36
CA GLY A 77 10.03 -7.44 -4.82
C GLY A 77 10.97 -6.46 -5.49
#